data_AF-A0A3D3FC75-F1
#
_entry.id   AF-A0A3D3FC75-F1
#
_cell.length_a   1.000
_cell.length_b   1.000
_cell.length_c   1.000
_cell.angle_alpha   90.00
_cell.angle_beta   90.00
_cell.angle_gamma   90.00
#
_symmetry.space_group_name_H-M   'P 1'
#
loop_
_entity.id
_entity.type
_entity.pdbx_description
1 polymer ?
#
loop_
_entity_poly.entity_id
_entity_poly.type
_entity_poly.pdbx_seq_one_letter_code
_entity_poly.pdbx_strand_id
1 'polypeptide(L)' 'LVIDGQGGGIGKQLIAAIKKRMPNVSVMAVGTNSSATSAMLKAGADNAATGENA' A
#
# COMPACT_ATOMS: atom_id res chain seq x y z
N LEU A 1 -8.03 -3.60 -1.84
CA LEU A 1 -7.51 -3.29 -0.49
C LEU A 1 -6.24 -4.10 -0.28
N VAL A 2 -5.13 -3.45 0.04
CA VAL A 2 -3.85 -4.10 0.39
C VAL A 2 -3.48 -3.65 1.80
N ILE A 3 -3.14 -4.60 2.66
CA ILE A 3 -2.78 -4.34 4.06
C ILE A 3 -1.34 -4.81 4.27
N ASP A 4 -0.46 -3.93 4.76
CA ASP A 4 0.93 -4.27 5.12
C ASP A 4 1.12 -4.15 6.63
N GLY A 5 1.28 -5.31 7.27
CA GLY A 5 1.33 -5.47 8.72
C GLY A 5 2.68 -5.18 9.38
N GLN A 6 3.78 -5.25 8.64
CA GLN A 6 5.14 -5.17 9.20
C GLN A 6 6.00 -4.08 8.57
N GLY A 7 5.61 -3.53 7.40
CA GLY A 7 6.46 -2.59 6.66
C GLY A 7 7.66 -3.25 5.98
N GLY A 8 7.69 -4.59 5.89
CA GLY A 8 8.72 -5.36 5.19
C GLY A 8 8.72 -5.16 3.67
N GLY A 9 7.81 -4.35 3.14
CA GLY A 9 7.79 -3.94 1.74
C GLY A 9 7.09 -4.94 0.82
N ILE A 10 6.38 -5.93 1.35
CA ILE A 10 5.53 -6.82 0.53
C ILE A 10 4.35 -6.04 -0.03
N GLY A 11 3.71 -5.17 0.78
CA GLY A 11 2.58 -4.35 0.32
C GLY A 11 2.96 -3.49 -0.89
N LYS A 12 4.14 -2.85 -0.85
CA LYS A 12 4.62 -2.02 -1.98
C LYS A 12 4.83 -2.84 -3.25
N GLN A 13 5.40 -4.05 -3.14
CA GLN A 13 5.67 -4.90 -4.30
C GLN A 13 4.37 -5.41 -4.93
N LEU A 14 3.39 -5.78 -4.10
CA LEU A 14 2.09 -6.22 -4.55
C LEU A 14 1.35 -5.10 -5.29
N ILE A 15 1.34 -3.88 -4.75
CA ILE A 15 0.68 -2.73 -5.37
C ILE A 15 1.33 -2.40 -6.72
N ALA A 16 2.66 -2.34 -6.79
CA ALA A 16 3.36 -2.10 -8.05
C ALA A 16 3.01 -3.16 -9.11
N ALA A 17 2.91 -4.43 -8.73
CA ALA A 17 2.52 -5.51 -9.64
C ALA A 17 1.04 -5.38 -10.09
N ILE A 18 0.14 -4.99 -9.20
CA ILE A 18 -1.28 -4.75 -9.51
C ILE A 18 -1.40 -3.61 -10.52
N LYS A 19 -0.84 -2.43 -10.24
CA LYS A 19 -0.97 -1.27 -11.13
C LYS A 19 -0.29 -1.50 -12.48
N LYS A 20 0.76 -2.32 -12.55
CA LYS A 20 1.37 -2.73 -13.82
C LYS A 20 0.45 -3.61 -14.68
N ARG A 21 -0.31 -4.53 -14.06
CA ARG A 21 -1.18 -5.49 -14.78
C ARG A 21 -2.60 -4.96 -15.00
N MET A 22 -3.06 -4.10 -14.11
CA MET A 22 -4.43 -3.57 -14.05
C MET A 22 -4.37 -2.06 -13.71
N PRO A 23 -3.90 -1.21 -14.64
CA PRO A 23 -3.66 0.21 -14.36
C PRO A 23 -4.91 0.96 -13.87
N ASN A 24 -6.09 0.52 -14.32
CA ASN A 24 -7.36 1.16 -14.03
C ASN A 24 -8.02 0.68 -12.72
N VAL A 25 -7.44 -0.30 -12.02
CA VAL A 25 -8.01 -0.75 -10.74
C VAL A 25 -7.65 0.24 -9.63
N SER A 26 -8.63 0.56 -8.80
CA SER A 26 -8.43 1.36 -7.60
C SER A 26 -7.86 0.50 -6.47
N VAL A 27 -6.79 0.97 -5.85
CA VAL A 27 -6.08 0.29 -4.77
C VAL A 27 -6.04 1.19 -3.53
N MET A 28 -6.77 0.77 -2.48
CA MET A 28 -6.62 1.28 -1.12
C MET A 28 -5.47 0.55 -0.42
N ALA A 29 -4.48 1.28 0.08
CA ALA A 29 -3.39 0.79 0.91
C ALA A 29 -3.66 1.06 2.40
N VAL A 30 -3.39 0.08 3.27
CA VAL A 30 -3.50 0.25 4.73
C VAL A 30 -2.23 -0.29 5.39
N GLY A 31 -1.37 0.59 5.89
CA GLY A 31 -0.15 0.19 6.59
C GLY A 31 -0.32 0.26 8.11
N THR A 32 0.38 -0.58 8.87
CA THR A 32 0.41 -0.51 10.35
C THR A 32 1.27 0.63 10.90
N ASN A 33 2.03 1.31 10.04
CA ASN A 33 2.78 2.51 10.38
C ASN A 33 2.94 3.40 9.15
N SER A 34 3.27 4.68 9.38
CA SER A 34 3.42 5.65 8.30
C SER A 34 4.44 5.25 7.23
N SER A 35 5.49 4.49 7.59
CA SER A 35 6.50 4.03 6.64
C SER A 35 5.92 3.01 5.66
N ALA A 36 5.19 2.00 6.16
CA ALA A 36 4.52 0.99 5.35
C ALA A 36 3.47 1.63 4.43
N THR A 37 2.62 2.51 4.98
CA THR A 37 1.60 3.25 4.23
C THR A 37 2.24 4.10 3.13
N SER A 38 3.28 4.87 3.46
CA SER A 38 3.98 5.73 2.49
C SER A 38 4.66 4.93 1.38
N ALA A 39 5.26 3.79 1.72
CA ALA A 39 5.87 2.90 0.72
C ALA A 39 4.84 2.37 -0.28
N MET A 40 3.65 2.00 0.22
CA MET A 40 2.54 1.54 -0.61
C MET A 40 1.95 2.65 -1.49
N LEU A 41 1.77 3.85 -0.96
CA LEU A 41 1.30 5.01 -1.73
C LEU A 41 2.27 5.35 -2.87
N LYS A 42 3.59 5.38 -2.58
CA LYS A 42 4.64 5.57 -3.59
C LYS A 42 4.68 4.47 -4.66
N ALA A 43 4.20 3.27 -4.33
CA ALA A 43 4.10 2.17 -5.30
C ALA A 43 2.88 2.28 -6.24
N GLY A 44 2.03 3.30 -6.06
CA GLY A 44 0.91 3.59 -6.95
C GLY A 44 -0.47 3.25 -6.39
N ALA A 45 -0.61 3.11 -5.07
CA ALA A 45 -1.94 3.08 -4.45
C ALA A 45 -2.66 4.42 -4.69
N ASP A 46 -3.97 4.35 -4.86
CA ASP A 46 -4.81 5.51 -5.15
C ASP A 46 -5.24 6.22 -3.87
N ASN A 47 -5.46 5.45 -2.80
CA ASN A 47 -5.77 5.96 -1.47
C ASN A 47 -4.94 5.20 -0.42
N ALA A 48 -4.68 5.85 0.71
CA ALA A 48 -3.96 5.22 1.79
C ALA A 48 -4.48 5.63 3.17
N ALA A 49 -4.49 4.68 4.09
CA ALA A 49 -4.73 4.90 5.51
C ALA A 49 -3.59 4.28 6.32
N THR A 50 -3.29 4.87 7.47
CA THR A 50 -2.33 4.31 8.41
C THR A 50 -3.09 3.83 9.65
N GLY A 51 -2.95 2.56 9.96
CA GLY A 51 -3.32 2.00 11.26
C GLY A 51 -2.17 2.18 12.23
N GLU A 52 -1.85 3.43 12.56
CA GLU A 52 -0.97 3.73 13.69
C GLU A 52 -1.80 3.54 14.96
N ASN A 53 -1.26 2.79 15.93
CA ASN A 53 -1.76 2.87 17.29
C ASN A 53 -1.54 4.32 17.75
N ALA A 54 -2.63 5.02 18.09
CA ALA A 54 -2.57 6.19 18.97
C ALA A 54 -2.19 5.76 20.40
#